data_AF-A0A356RBJ0-F1
#
_entry.id   AF-A0A356RBJ0-F1
#
_cell.length_a   1.000
_cell.length_b   1.000
_cell.length_c   1.000
_cell.angle_alpha   90.00
_cell.angle_beta   90.00
_cell.angle_gamma   90.00
#
_symmetry.space_group_name_H-M   'P 1'
#
loop_
_entity.id
_entity.type
_entity.pdbx_description
1 polymer ?
#
loop_
_entity_poly.entity_id
_entity_poly.type
_entity_poly.pdbx_seq_one_letter_code
_entity_poly.pdbx_strand_id
1 'polypeptide(L)'
;MSQQPVPRTASQERKTAETAIRVQWGLDGCGTNQIKTSIPFLDHMLNLFGKHGFFDLTVEAKGDIEIDDHHTIEDVGIVMGQVLTKALGTKEGIS
;
A
#
# COMPACT_ATOMS: atom_id res chain seq x y z
N MET A 1 19.45 -26.67 9.72
CA MET A 1 19.15 -25.30 10.21
C MET A 1 17.99 -24.78 9.38
N SER A 2 16.79 -24.73 9.93
CA SER A 2 15.63 -24.13 9.26
C SER A 2 15.84 -22.62 9.21
N GLN A 3 16.11 -22.08 8.02
CA GLN A 3 16.12 -20.63 7.83
C GLN A 3 14.71 -20.10 8.13
N GLN A 4 14.61 -19.05 8.94
CA GLN A 4 13.34 -18.37 9.15
C GLN A 4 12.88 -17.76 7.82
N PRO A 5 11.58 -17.83 7.48
CA PRO A 5 11.07 -17.20 6.28
C PRO A 5 11.31 -15.69 6.34
N VAL A 6 11.84 -15.13 5.25
CA VAL A 6 12.01 -13.68 5.12
C VAL A 6 10.63 -13.02 5.15
N PRO A 7 10.39 -11.99 6.00
CA PRO A 7 9.09 -11.33 6.06
C PRO A 7 8.67 -10.75 4.69
N ARG A 8 7.43 -11.02 4.27
CA ARG A 8 6.85 -10.48 3.03
C ARG A 8 6.38 -9.04 3.25
N THR A 9 7.36 -8.16 3.34
CA THR A 9 7.16 -6.73 3.60
C THR A 9 7.94 -5.91 2.58
N ALA A 10 7.34 -4.84 2.07
CA ALA A 10 8.04 -3.88 1.23
C ALA A 10 7.53 -2.46 1.46
N SER A 11 8.31 -1.49 0.98
CA SER A 11 7.91 -0.09 0.92
C SER A 11 8.37 0.55 -0.39
N GLN A 12 7.65 1.59 -0.80
CA GLN A 12 7.97 2.39 -1.98
C GLN A 12 7.47 3.82 -1.79
N GLU A 13 8.25 4.77 -2.31
CA GLU A 13 7.86 6.16 -2.45
C GLU A 13 7.83 6.53 -3.93
N ARG A 14 6.89 7.38 -4.31
CA ARG A 14 6.76 7.94 -5.66
C ARG A 14 6.34 9.40 -5.55
N LYS A 15 6.98 10.26 -6.34
CA LYS A 15 6.65 11.67 -6.42
C LYS A 15 6.59 12.09 -7.87
N THR A 16 5.55 12.82 -8.24
CA THR A 16 5.38 13.46 -9.56
C THR A 16 5.13 14.95 -9.37
N ALA A 17 4.66 15.63 -10.43
CA ALA A 17 4.19 17.01 -10.32
C ALA A 17 2.84 17.08 -9.60
N GLU A 18 2.01 16.05 -9.75
CA GLU A 18 0.64 15.94 -9.26
C GLU A 18 0.59 15.37 -7.84
N THR A 19 1.41 14.35 -7.53
CA THR A 19 1.28 13.59 -6.28
C THR A 19 2.60 13.30 -5.56
N ALA A 20 2.49 13.01 -4.26
CA ALA A 20 3.54 12.45 -3.42
C ALA A 20 2.95 11.32 -2.58
N ILE A 21 3.40 10.09 -2.85
CA ILE A 21 2.85 8.85 -2.32
C ILE A 21 3.95 8.05 -1.61
N ARG A 22 3.64 7.52 -0.43
CA ARG A 22 4.44 6.54 0.30
C ARG A 22 3.55 5.37 0.72
N VAL A 23 3.96 4.16 0.38
CA VAL A 23 3.30 2.93 0.80
C VAL A 23 4.29 2.02 1.50
N GLN A 24 3.88 1.44 2.62
CA GLN A 24 4.52 0.31 3.26
C GLN A 24 3.47 -0.77 3.49
N TRP A 25 3.79 -2.01 3.15
CA TRP A 25 2.83 -3.11 3.21
C TRP A 25 3.52 -4.39 3.67
N GLY A 26 3.06 -4.93 4.81
CA GLY A 26 3.31 -6.29 5.25
C GLY A 26 2.15 -7.21 4.88
N LEU A 27 2.43 -8.26 4.10
CA LEU A 27 1.42 -9.20 3.61
C LEU A 27 0.98 -10.22 4.69
N ASP A 28 1.81 -10.44 5.69
CA ASP A 28 1.60 -11.39 6.80
C ASP A 28 1.34 -10.64 8.11
N GLY A 29 0.33 -9.76 8.13
CA GLY A 29 0.05 -8.83 9.23
C GLY A 29 -1.11 -9.25 10.14
N CYS A 30 -1.57 -8.28 10.92
CA CYS A 30 -2.70 -8.42 11.85
C CYS A 30 -3.86 -7.45 11.54
N GLY A 31 -3.81 -6.75 10.40
CA GLY A 31 -4.80 -5.73 10.05
C GLY A 31 -4.50 -4.35 10.65
N THR A 32 -3.23 -4.05 10.93
CA THR A 32 -2.81 -2.76 11.51
C THR A 32 -2.59 -1.73 10.41
N ASN A 33 -3.50 -0.77 10.28
CA ASN A 33 -3.48 0.18 9.16
C ASN A 33 -3.26 1.63 9.62
N GLN A 34 -2.51 2.38 8.82
CA GLN A 34 -2.32 3.83 8.93
C GLN A 34 -2.52 4.45 7.55
N ILE A 35 -3.72 4.95 7.29
CA ILE A 35 -4.11 5.43 5.96
C ILE A 35 -4.42 6.93 6.03
N LYS A 36 -3.78 7.69 5.14
CA LYS A 36 -4.01 9.13 4.97
C LYS A 36 -3.74 9.50 3.51
N THR A 37 -4.79 9.50 2.69
CA THR A 37 -4.70 9.83 1.26
C THR A 37 -5.20 11.21 0.89
N SER A 38 -5.78 11.93 1.85
CA SER A 38 -6.54 13.17 1.62
C SER A 38 -7.88 12.96 0.91
N ILE A 39 -8.25 11.70 0.62
CA ILE A 39 -9.54 11.30 0.04
C ILE A 39 -10.25 10.37 1.04
N PRO A 40 -11.23 10.87 1.83
CA PRO A 40 -11.82 10.11 2.94
C PRO A 40 -12.43 8.76 2.55
N PHE A 41 -13.02 8.66 1.36
CA PHE A 41 -13.61 7.41 0.89
C PHE A 41 -12.54 6.36 0.54
N LEU A 42 -11.43 6.77 -0.09
CA LEU A 42 -10.30 5.90 -0.35
C LEU A 42 -9.66 5.43 0.97
N ASP A 43 -9.52 6.34 1.95
CA ASP A 43 -9.03 5.99 3.29
C ASP A 43 -9.89 4.89 3.93
N HIS A 44 -11.22 5.01 3.83
CA HIS A 44 -12.14 4.00 4.31
C HIS A 44 -11.96 2.65 3.59
N MET A 45 -11.89 2.65 2.26
CA MET A 45 -11.70 1.44 1.46
C MET A 45 -10.38 0.72 1.78
N LEU A 46 -9.28 1.46 1.90
CA LEU A 46 -7.97 0.88 2.22
C LEU A 46 -7.89 0.36 3.66
N ASN A 47 -8.58 1.00 4.61
CA ASN A 47 -8.70 0.47 5.97
C ASN A 47 -9.45 -0.87 5.99
N LEU A 48 -10.56 -1.00 5.25
CA LEU A 48 -11.28 -2.26 5.12
C LEU A 48 -10.42 -3.32 4.42
N PHE A 49 -9.74 -2.93 3.34
CA PHE A 49 -8.83 -3.80 2.60
C PHE A 49 -7.74 -4.38 3.50
N GLY A 50 -7.02 -3.55 4.26
CA GLY A 50 -6.00 -4.05 5.18
C GLY A 50 -6.59 -4.87 6.33
N LYS A 51 -7.73 -4.43 6.89
CA LYS A 51 -8.36 -5.11 8.03
C LYS A 51 -8.84 -6.52 7.68
N HIS A 52 -9.50 -6.68 6.54
CA HIS A 52 -10.08 -7.96 6.11
C HIS A 52 -9.10 -8.83 5.32
N GLY A 53 -8.04 -8.24 4.78
CA GLY A 53 -6.90 -8.97 4.21
C GLY A 53 -5.86 -9.42 5.23
N PHE A 54 -6.00 -9.03 6.51
CA PHE A 54 -4.98 -9.23 7.55
C PHE A 54 -3.61 -8.63 7.17
N PHE A 55 -3.63 -7.50 6.47
CA PHE A 55 -2.41 -6.79 6.09
C PHE A 55 -2.06 -5.72 7.11
N ASP A 56 -0.77 -5.48 7.29
CA ASP A 56 -0.31 -4.27 7.95
C ASP A 56 0.04 -3.24 6.86
N LEU A 57 -0.78 -2.20 6.73
CA LEU A 57 -0.74 -1.28 5.59
C LEU A 57 -0.59 0.17 6.05
N THR A 58 0.47 0.84 5.58
CA THR A 58 0.64 2.29 5.69
C THR A 58 0.55 2.91 4.30
N VAL A 59 -0.34 3.87 4.13
CA VAL A 59 -0.45 4.68 2.90
C VAL A 59 -0.52 6.15 3.29
N GLU A 60 0.47 6.91 2.86
CA GLU A 60 0.48 8.37 2.95
C GLU A 60 0.45 8.92 1.53
N ALA A 61 -0.58 9.71 1.21
CA ALA A 61 -0.69 10.35 -0.09
C ALA A 61 -1.14 11.81 0.03
N LYS A 62 -0.52 12.64 -0.81
CA LYS A 62 -0.93 14.00 -1.10
C LYS A 62 -0.98 14.14 -2.61
N GLY A 63 -2.01 14.78 -3.13
CA GLY A 63 -2.09 15.15 -4.53
C GLY A 63 -2.88 16.43 -4.73
N ASP A 64 -3.08 16.77 -5.99
CA ASP A 64 -3.81 17.90 -6.55
C ASP A 64 -5.34 17.72 -6.47
N ILE A 65 -5.85 17.40 -5.28
CA ILE A 65 -7.27 17.12 -5.01
C ILE A 65 -8.23 18.27 -5.35
N GLU A 66 -7.70 19.48 -5.54
CA GLU A 66 -8.43 20.64 -6.02
C GLU A 66 -8.80 20.58 -7.51
N ILE A 67 -8.11 19.74 -8.30
CA ILE A 67 -8.43 19.46 -9.70
C ILE A 67 -9.49 18.36 -9.75
N ASP A 68 -9.10 17.15 -9.31
CA ASP A 68 -9.98 16.02 -9.03
C ASP A 68 -9.24 14.98 -8.15
N ASP A 69 -9.88 13.85 -7.84
CA ASP A 69 -9.29 12.77 -7.06
C ASP A 69 -8.53 11.72 -7.91
N HIS A 70 -8.55 11.86 -9.23
CA HIS A 70 -8.12 10.83 -10.18
C HIS A 70 -6.64 10.50 -10.02
N HIS A 71 -5.76 11.51 -10.09
CA HIS A 71 -4.30 11.30 -10.01
C HIS A 71 -3.90 10.66 -8.69
N THR A 72 -4.50 11.10 -7.57
CA THR A 72 -4.17 10.54 -6.25
C THR A 72 -4.61 9.08 -6.15
N ILE A 73 -5.81 8.74 -6.62
CA ILE A 73 -6.31 7.36 -6.63
C ILE A 73 -5.43 6.46 -7.52
N GLU A 74 -5.15 6.91 -8.74
CA GLU A 74 -4.33 6.19 -9.71
C GLU A 74 -2.93 5.92 -9.14
N ASP A 75 -2.28 6.95 -8.62
CA ASP A 75 -0.90 6.88 -8.16
C ASP A 75 -0.75 6.05 -6.88
N VAL A 76 -1.73 6.11 -5.96
CA VAL A 76 -1.81 5.17 -4.83
C VAL A 76 -1.87 3.73 -5.36
N GLY A 77 -2.74 3.46 -6.34
CA GLY A 77 -2.88 2.14 -6.96
C GLY A 77 -1.58 1.64 -7.60
N ILE A 78 -0.90 2.48 -8.37
CA ILE A 78 0.40 2.17 -8.99
C ILE A 78 1.43 1.78 -7.92
N VAL A 79 1.59 2.60 -6.88
CA VAL A 79 2.59 2.35 -5.83
C VAL A 79 2.23 1.10 -5.02
N MET A 80 0.95 0.89 -4.69
CA MET A 80 0.49 -0.34 -4.04
C MET A 80 0.84 -1.59 -4.85
N GLY A 81 0.62 -1.58 -6.17
CA GLY A 81 0.99 -2.69 -7.06
C GLY A 81 2.51 -2.97 -7.10
N GLN A 82 3.32 -1.91 -7.07
CA GLN A 82 4.78 -2.02 -7.00
C GLN A 82 5.24 -2.62 -5.66
N VAL A 83 4.69 -2.16 -4.54
CA VAL A 83 4.99 -2.68 -3.21
C VAL A 83 4.56 -4.14 -3.09
N LEU A 84 3.37 -4.49 -3.57
CA LEU A 84 2.89 -5.87 -3.57
C LEU A 84 3.84 -6.80 -4.36
N THR A 85 4.25 -6.37 -5.56
CA THR A 85 5.19 -7.14 -6.39
C THR A 85 6.52 -7.38 -5.66
N LYS A 86 7.03 -6.37 -4.96
CA LYS A 86 8.26 -6.50 -4.15
C LYS A 86 8.07 -7.40 -2.94
N ALA A 87 6.99 -7.23 -2.19
CA ALA A 87 6.71 -8.00 -0.99
C ALA A 87 6.46 -9.49 -1.28
N LEU A 88 5.89 -9.80 -2.46
CA LEU A 88 5.66 -11.18 -2.90
C LEU A 88 6.94 -11.93 -3.30
N GLY A 89 8.02 -11.23 -3.66
CA GLY A 89 9.28 -11.86 -4.08
C GLY A 89 9.10 -12.88 -5.22
N THR A 90 9.55 -14.12 -5.02
CA THR A 90 9.48 -15.20 -6.02
C THR A 90 8.08 -15.76 -6.22
N LYS A 91 7.13 -15.49 -5.30
CA LYS A 91 5.76 -16.02 -5.31
C LYS A 91 5.69 -17.55 -5.19
N GLU A 92 6.77 -18.21 -4.85
CA GLU A 92 6.78 -19.67 -4.69
C GLU A 92 6.00 -20.09 -3.44
N GLY A 93 5.17 -21.13 -3.58
CA GLY A 93 4.43 -21.70 -2.44
C GLY A 93 3.25 -20.86 -1.94
N ILE A 94 2.85 -19.80 -2.66
CA ILE A 94 1.57 -19.13 -2.42
C ILE A 94 0.41 -19.99 -2.98
N SER A 95 -0.75 -19.93 -2.32
CA SER A 95 -1.98 -20.69 -2.68
C SER A 95 -2.53 -20.35 -4.05
#